data_AF-A0AAV5LCD4-F1
#
_entry.id   AF-A0AAV5LCD4-F1
#
_cell.length_a   1.000
_cell.length_b   1.000
_cell.length_c   1.000
_cell.angle_alpha   90.00
_cell.angle_beta   90.00
_cell.angle_gamma   90.00
#
_symmetry.space_group_name_H-M   'P 1'
#
loop_
_entity.id
_entity.type
_entity.pdbx_description
1 polymer ?
#
loop_
_entity_poly.entity_id
_entity_poly.type
_entity_poly.pdbx_seq_one_letter_code
_entity_poly.pdbx_strand_id
1 'polypeptide(L)'
;MEEKKKYWQYPGELEGFGQAFVLSEEQKLDRGDLFFMINLPHHFRKPHLFPKLPLSFRDTLEIYALELKNLAFTILKNVAKALEMESGEMEEFFEEGLTILLQINEVEGLQIKKDGKWVPIKPLPNAFIINIGDVLEVITNGAYRSITHRATINSERERLSIATFYNPKYEGQIGPARSLISYLDTLRL
;
A
#
# COMPACT_ATOMS: atom_id res chain seq x y z
N MET A 1 -25.68 -8.11 5.13
CA MET A 1 -24.61 -8.97 5.65
C MET A 1 -24.46 -10.28 4.89
N GLU A 2 -25.54 -10.94 4.45
CA GLU A 2 -25.45 -12.23 3.74
C GLU A 2 -24.62 -12.20 2.45
N GLU A 3 -24.78 -11.17 1.62
CA GLU A 3 -23.95 -11.02 0.41
C GLU A 3 -22.45 -10.89 0.72
N LYS A 4 -22.10 -10.21 1.82
CA LYS A 4 -20.70 -10.07 2.25
C LYS A 4 -20.08 -11.37 2.75
N LYS A 5 -20.90 -12.32 3.26
CA LYS A 5 -20.42 -13.64 3.73
C LYS A 5 -19.76 -14.46 2.63
N LYS A 6 -20.11 -14.21 1.37
CA LYS A 6 -19.50 -14.86 0.19
C LYS A 6 -17.99 -14.61 0.11
N TYR A 7 -17.53 -13.55 0.75
CA TYR A 7 -16.18 -13.02 0.70
C TYR A 7 -15.43 -13.13 2.02
N TRP A 8 -15.99 -13.74 3.06
CA TRP A 8 -15.31 -13.80 4.36
C TRP A 8 -13.94 -14.47 4.29
N GLN A 9 -13.00 -13.92 5.06
CA GLN A 9 -11.70 -14.54 5.29
C GLN A 9 -11.90 -15.96 5.87
N TYR A 10 -11.10 -16.91 5.39
CA TYR A 10 -11.01 -18.23 6.00
C TYR A 10 -9.94 -18.26 7.10
N PRO A 11 -10.04 -19.15 8.10
CA PRO A 11 -9.01 -19.29 9.12
C PRO A 11 -7.61 -19.50 8.50
N GLY A 12 -6.65 -18.65 8.88
CA GLY A 12 -5.29 -18.66 8.34
C GLY A 12 -5.10 -17.88 7.03
N GLU A 13 -6.15 -17.28 6.46
CA GLU A 13 -6.07 -16.41 5.28
C GLU A 13 -6.32 -14.94 5.63
N LEU A 14 -5.54 -14.05 5.01
CA LEU A 14 -5.70 -12.60 5.16
C LEU A 14 -6.64 -11.99 4.11
N GLU A 15 -6.86 -12.67 2.98
CA GLU A 15 -7.66 -12.16 1.88
C GLU A 15 -9.15 -12.44 2.08
N GLY A 16 -9.99 -11.48 1.69
CA GLY A 16 -11.43 -11.48 1.90
C GLY A 16 -11.91 -10.29 2.72
N PHE A 17 -13.19 -10.35 3.10
CA PHE A 17 -13.87 -9.41 3.96
C PHE A 17 -13.69 -9.81 5.43
N GLY A 18 -13.10 -8.93 6.23
CA GLY A 18 -12.82 -9.17 7.64
C GLY A 18 -11.81 -8.18 8.21
N GLN A 19 -11.56 -8.25 9.51
CA GLN A 19 -10.50 -7.48 10.15
C GLN A 19 -9.16 -8.13 9.85
N ALA A 20 -8.16 -7.36 9.43
CA ALA A 20 -6.81 -7.89 9.29
C ALA A 20 -6.14 -7.98 10.67
N PHE A 21 -5.37 -9.06 10.89
CA PHE A 21 -4.44 -9.20 12.00
C PHE A 21 -5.06 -9.13 13.42
N VAL A 22 -6.13 -9.89 13.70
CA VAL A 22 -6.57 -10.12 15.10
C VAL A 22 -5.67 -11.19 15.72
N LEU A 23 -4.82 -10.80 16.67
CA LEU A 23 -3.77 -11.60 17.27
C LEU A 23 -4.02 -11.96 18.75
N SER A 24 -4.91 -11.24 19.45
CA SER A 24 -5.29 -11.53 20.84
C SER A 24 -6.69 -11.04 21.19
N GLU A 25 -7.25 -11.53 22.31
CA GLU A 25 -8.58 -11.14 22.80
C GLU A 25 -8.61 -9.70 23.35
N GLU A 26 -7.49 -9.20 23.86
CA GLU A 26 -7.35 -7.85 24.41
C GLU A 26 -7.00 -6.80 23.35
N GLN A 27 -6.79 -7.22 22.09
CA GLN A 27 -6.40 -6.33 21.01
C GLN A 27 -7.51 -5.29 20.75
N LYS A 28 -7.13 -4.01 20.78
CA LYS A 28 -8.01 -2.94 20.31
C LYS A 28 -8.19 -3.08 18.80
N LEU A 29 -9.44 -3.24 18.38
CA LEU A 29 -9.80 -3.34 16.97
C LEU A 29 -10.02 -1.97 16.36
N ASP A 30 -9.61 -1.82 15.10
CA ASP A 30 -9.91 -0.65 14.32
C ASP A 30 -11.40 -0.60 13.98
N ARG A 31 -11.97 0.61 14.02
CA ARG A 31 -13.38 0.82 13.68
C ARG A 31 -13.52 1.05 12.17
N GLY A 32 -13.53 -0.03 11.40
CA GLY A 32 -13.81 -0.02 9.96
C GLY A 32 -13.85 -1.43 9.39
N ASP A 33 -14.64 -1.66 8.34
CA ASP A 33 -14.63 -2.94 7.62
C ASP A 33 -13.53 -2.94 6.56
N LEU A 34 -12.77 -4.03 6.44
CA LEU A 34 -11.76 -4.21 5.39
C LEU A 34 -12.16 -5.33 4.44
N PHE A 35 -11.90 -5.11 3.15
CA PHE A 35 -11.80 -6.16 2.15
C PHE A 35 -10.40 -6.10 1.55
N PHE A 36 -9.63 -7.17 1.72
CA PHE A 36 -8.26 -7.26 1.23
C PHE A 36 -8.13 -8.38 0.19
N MET A 37 -7.37 -8.16 -0.86
CA MET A 37 -7.05 -9.21 -1.83
C MET A 37 -5.76 -8.87 -2.56
N ILE A 38 -5.01 -9.91 -2.95
CA ILE A 38 -3.87 -9.79 -3.83
C ILE A 38 -4.40 -9.79 -5.26
N ASN A 39 -4.09 -8.72 -6.00
CA ASN A 39 -4.55 -8.60 -7.39
C ASN A 39 -3.51 -9.04 -8.42
N LEU A 40 -2.23 -8.80 -8.16
CA LEU A 40 -1.13 -9.14 -9.06
C LEU A 40 0.05 -9.77 -8.30
N PRO A 41 0.83 -10.64 -8.98
CA PRO A 41 0.49 -11.32 -10.25
C PRO A 41 -0.71 -12.29 -10.13
N HIS A 42 -1.37 -12.60 -11.25
CA HIS A 42 -2.64 -13.35 -11.26
C HIS A 42 -2.58 -14.73 -10.57
N HIS A 43 -1.42 -15.39 -10.55
CA HIS A 43 -1.26 -16.70 -9.93
C HIS A 43 -1.33 -16.67 -8.39
N PHE A 44 -1.20 -15.49 -7.76
CA PHE A 44 -1.45 -15.34 -6.31
C PHE A 44 -2.92 -15.07 -5.98
N ARG A 45 -3.77 -14.78 -6.97
CA ARG A 45 -5.20 -14.52 -6.72
C ARG A 45 -5.86 -15.77 -6.14
N LYS A 46 -6.58 -15.61 -5.05
CA LYS A 46 -7.35 -16.71 -4.44
C LYS A 46 -8.48 -17.18 -5.38
N PRO A 47 -8.49 -18.46 -5.79
CA PRO A 47 -9.46 -18.97 -6.76
C PRO A 47 -10.89 -18.99 -6.22
N HIS A 48 -11.08 -18.99 -4.90
CA HIS A 48 -12.39 -18.96 -4.26
C HIS A 48 -12.92 -17.54 -4.01
N LEU A 49 -12.11 -16.50 -4.25
CA LEU A 49 -12.45 -15.11 -3.96
C LEU A 49 -12.73 -14.33 -5.23
N PHE A 50 -11.75 -14.27 -6.15
CA PHE A 50 -11.85 -13.43 -7.36
C PHE A 50 -13.10 -13.75 -8.20
N PRO A 51 -13.42 -15.02 -8.54
CA PRO A 51 -14.58 -15.34 -9.39
C PRO A 51 -15.94 -15.00 -8.76
N LYS A 52 -16.02 -14.82 -7.44
CA LYS A 52 -17.26 -14.45 -6.73
C LYS A 52 -17.55 -12.95 -6.80
N LEU A 53 -16.59 -12.14 -7.21
CA LEU A 53 -16.79 -10.70 -7.38
C LEU A 53 -17.74 -10.42 -8.55
N PRO A 54 -18.61 -9.38 -8.45
CA PRO A 54 -19.42 -8.95 -9.57
C PRO A 54 -18.58 -8.72 -10.83
N LEU A 55 -19.08 -9.14 -12.00
CA LEU A 55 -18.30 -9.07 -13.25
C LEU A 55 -17.80 -7.65 -13.53
N SER A 56 -18.67 -6.65 -13.45
CA SER A 56 -18.30 -5.24 -13.65
C SER A 56 -17.21 -4.76 -12.68
N PHE A 57 -17.23 -5.26 -11.45
CA PHE A 57 -16.21 -4.93 -10.45
C PHE A 57 -14.87 -5.60 -10.78
N ARG A 58 -14.88 -6.86 -11.25
CA ARG A 58 -13.66 -7.54 -11.70
C ARG A 58 -12.99 -6.79 -12.85
N ASP A 59 -13.76 -6.45 -13.88
CA ASP A 59 -13.23 -5.77 -15.07
C ASP A 59 -12.65 -4.39 -14.68
N THR A 60 -13.35 -3.66 -13.80
CA THR A 60 -12.86 -2.37 -13.28
C THR A 60 -11.58 -2.55 -12.46
N LEU A 61 -11.53 -3.55 -11.58
CA LEU A 61 -10.37 -3.82 -10.73
C LEU A 61 -9.14 -4.23 -11.55
N GLU A 62 -9.33 -4.98 -12.64
CA GLU A 62 -8.25 -5.37 -13.55
C GLU A 62 -7.65 -4.16 -14.25
N ILE A 63 -8.48 -3.29 -14.82
CA ILE A 63 -8.04 -2.04 -15.46
C ILE A 63 -7.36 -1.14 -14.41
N TYR A 64 -8.01 -0.92 -13.27
CA TYR A 64 -7.50 -0.07 -12.20
C TYR A 64 -6.11 -0.51 -11.74
N ALA A 65 -5.90 -1.80 -11.51
CA ALA A 65 -4.61 -2.29 -11.05
C ALA A 65 -3.51 -2.23 -12.10
N LEU A 66 -3.84 -2.44 -13.37
CA LEU A 66 -2.87 -2.29 -14.45
C LEU A 66 -2.43 -0.82 -14.59
N GLU A 67 -3.39 0.11 -14.56
CA GLU A 67 -3.10 1.55 -14.61
C GLU A 67 -2.27 2.00 -13.39
N LEU A 68 -2.64 1.57 -12.19
CA LEU A 68 -1.86 1.88 -11.00
C LEU A 68 -0.46 1.26 -11.03
N LYS A 69 -0.30 0.06 -11.59
CA LYS A 69 1.03 -0.54 -11.76
C LYS A 69 1.90 0.35 -12.64
N ASN A 70 1.40 0.81 -13.77
CA ASN A 70 2.11 1.73 -14.66
C ASN A 70 2.44 3.07 -13.97
N LEU A 71 1.53 3.58 -13.14
CA LEU A 71 1.76 4.78 -12.34
C LEU A 71 2.87 4.56 -11.30
N ALA A 72 2.81 3.48 -10.53
CA ALA A 72 3.82 3.13 -9.53
C ALA A 72 5.21 3.03 -10.16
N PHE A 73 5.31 2.35 -11.30
CA PHE A 73 6.54 2.29 -12.08
C PHE A 73 7.08 3.66 -12.48
N THR A 74 6.20 4.53 -12.95
CA THR A 74 6.60 5.88 -13.37
C THR A 74 7.12 6.67 -12.18
N ILE A 75 6.47 6.56 -11.01
CA ILE A 75 6.92 7.19 -9.77
C ILE A 75 8.29 6.67 -9.35
N LEU A 76 8.48 5.35 -9.26
CA LEU A 76 9.74 4.73 -8.84
C LEU A 76 10.89 5.08 -9.80
N LYS A 77 10.65 5.11 -11.12
CA LYS A 77 11.64 5.58 -12.09
C LYS A 77 12.04 7.05 -11.88
N ASN A 78 11.11 7.90 -11.48
CA ASN A 78 11.42 9.31 -11.17
C ASN A 78 12.17 9.45 -9.85
N VAL A 79 11.86 8.63 -8.83
CA VAL A 79 12.63 8.55 -7.58
C VAL A 79 14.08 8.13 -7.88
N ALA A 80 14.27 7.08 -8.68
CA ALA A 80 15.61 6.61 -9.06
C ALA A 80 16.44 7.70 -9.76
N LYS A 81 15.82 8.40 -10.72
CA LYS A 81 16.47 9.54 -11.41
C LYS A 81 16.80 10.69 -10.47
N ALA A 82 15.90 11.02 -9.54
CA ALA A 82 16.12 12.12 -8.59
C ALA A 82 17.23 11.82 -7.59
N LEU A 83 17.48 10.55 -7.29
CA LEU A 83 18.58 10.07 -6.44
C LEU A 83 19.85 9.74 -7.23
N GLU A 84 19.85 9.99 -8.54
CA GLU A 84 20.99 9.67 -9.43
C GLU A 84 21.42 8.20 -9.35
N MET A 85 20.47 7.30 -9.12
CA MET A 85 20.72 5.85 -9.06
C MET A 85 21.21 5.30 -10.39
N GLU A 86 21.94 4.19 -10.34
CA GLU A 86 22.36 3.49 -11.55
C GLU A 86 21.15 2.99 -12.34
N SER A 87 21.23 3.09 -13.67
CA SER A 87 20.15 2.66 -14.55
C SER A 87 19.87 1.17 -14.39
N GLY A 88 18.63 0.79 -14.10
CA GLY A 88 18.23 -0.59 -13.88
C GLY A 88 18.25 -1.04 -12.41
N GLU A 89 18.90 -0.27 -11.52
CA GLU A 89 19.05 -0.66 -10.12
C GLU A 89 17.71 -0.62 -9.37
N MET A 90 16.88 0.40 -9.59
CA MET A 90 15.53 0.47 -9.02
C MET A 90 14.63 -0.67 -9.54
N GLU A 91 14.85 -1.14 -10.77
CA GLU A 91 14.14 -2.28 -11.33
C GLU A 91 14.53 -3.62 -10.68
N GLU A 92 15.65 -3.71 -9.96
CA GLU A 92 15.98 -4.89 -9.14
C GLU A 92 15.07 -5.00 -7.91
N PHE A 93 14.67 -3.85 -7.34
CA PHE A 93 13.77 -3.73 -6.17
C PHE A 93 12.29 -3.61 -6.57
N PHE A 94 11.93 -4.24 -7.67
CA PHE A 94 10.65 -4.01 -8.35
C PHE A 94 9.42 -4.16 -7.43
N GLU A 95 8.53 -3.16 -7.47
CA GLU A 95 7.28 -3.08 -6.68
C GLU A 95 7.50 -2.92 -5.16
N GLU A 96 8.56 -2.26 -4.71
CA GLU A 96 8.86 -2.20 -3.28
C GLU A 96 8.45 -0.89 -2.60
N GLY A 97 7.63 -1.00 -1.55
CA GLY A 97 7.43 0.04 -0.56
C GLY A 97 6.68 1.28 -1.04
N LEU A 98 5.74 1.15 -1.99
CA LEU A 98 4.89 2.27 -2.43
C LEU A 98 3.42 1.95 -2.15
N THR A 99 2.69 2.91 -1.61
CA THR A 99 1.22 2.84 -1.48
C THR A 99 0.57 3.93 -2.32
N ILE A 100 -0.41 3.57 -3.15
CA ILE A 100 -1.27 4.50 -3.87
C ILE A 100 -2.68 4.39 -3.29
N LEU A 101 -3.19 5.49 -2.74
CA LEU A 101 -4.48 5.55 -2.06
C LEU A 101 -5.44 6.42 -2.87
N LEU A 102 -6.59 5.82 -3.22
CA LEU A 102 -7.75 6.54 -3.73
C LEU A 102 -8.76 6.73 -2.59
N GLN A 103 -9.14 7.97 -2.32
CA GLN A 103 -10.29 8.24 -1.47
C GLN A 103 -11.57 8.28 -2.32
N ILE A 104 -12.55 7.44 -1.99
CA ILE A 104 -13.76 7.25 -2.83
C ILE A 104 -14.78 8.37 -2.61
N ASN A 105 -14.88 8.89 -1.38
CA ASN A 105 -15.85 9.93 -1.03
C ASN A 105 -15.17 11.13 -0.35
N GLU A 106 -15.89 12.23 -0.19
CA GLU A 106 -15.32 13.50 0.28
C GLU A 106 -15.08 13.55 1.81
N VAL A 107 -15.26 12.42 2.51
CA VAL A 107 -15.15 12.38 3.96
C VAL A 107 -13.67 12.34 4.38
N GLU A 108 -13.20 13.43 4.99
CA GLU A 108 -11.84 13.51 5.54
C GLU A 108 -11.60 12.45 6.62
N GLY A 109 -10.34 12.07 6.82
CA GLY A 109 -9.99 11.12 7.88
C GLY A 109 -8.52 10.71 7.91
N LEU A 110 -7.81 10.78 6.79
CA LEU A 110 -6.38 10.49 6.77
C LEU A 110 -5.58 11.59 7.48
N GLN A 111 -4.67 11.18 8.36
CA GLN A 111 -3.71 12.06 9.01
C GLN A 111 -2.31 11.46 8.93
N ILE A 112 -1.31 12.32 8.78
CA ILE A 112 0.12 11.95 8.86
C ILE A 112 0.75 12.55 10.11
N LYS A 113 1.82 11.94 10.62
CA LYS A 113 2.59 12.45 11.75
C LYS A 113 3.79 13.23 11.24
N LYS A 114 3.80 14.54 11.44
CA LYS A 114 4.88 15.46 11.06
C LYS A 114 5.31 16.27 12.27
N ASP A 115 6.61 16.28 12.58
CA ASP A 115 7.19 17.01 13.72
C ASP A 115 6.47 16.73 15.05
N GLY A 116 6.13 15.46 15.27
CA GLY A 116 5.38 14.99 16.44
C GLY A 116 3.88 15.32 16.46
N LYS A 117 3.37 16.04 15.46
CA LYS A 117 1.97 16.49 15.36
C LYS A 117 1.21 15.72 14.27
N TRP A 118 -0.06 15.45 14.51
CA TRP A 118 -0.96 14.89 13.51
C TRP A 118 -1.47 15.99 12.58
N VAL A 119 -1.25 15.83 11.28
CA VAL A 119 -1.65 16.77 10.23
C VAL A 119 -2.68 16.10 9.32
N PRO A 120 -3.86 16.69 9.12
CA PRO A 120 -4.86 16.14 8.21
C PRO A 120 -4.43 16.24 6.76
N ILE A 121 -4.75 15.21 5.97
CA ILE A 121 -4.60 15.20 4.52
C ILE A 121 -5.98 15.42 3.90
N LYS A 122 -6.10 16.46 3.10
CA LYS A 122 -7.28 16.75 2.29
C LYS A 122 -7.02 16.27 0.87
N PRO A 123 -7.66 15.18 0.41
CA PRO A 123 -7.49 14.73 -0.96
C PRO A 123 -7.99 15.81 -1.92
N LEU A 124 -7.20 16.09 -2.94
CA LEU A 124 -7.65 16.94 -4.05
C LEU A 124 -8.60 16.14 -4.94
N PRO A 125 -9.58 16.79 -5.60
CA PRO A 125 -10.38 16.15 -6.62
C PRO A 125 -9.49 15.52 -7.71
N ASN A 126 -9.82 14.30 -8.13
CA ASN A 126 -9.09 13.54 -9.15
C ASN A 126 -7.61 13.25 -8.81
N ALA A 127 -7.25 13.22 -7.53
CA ALA A 127 -5.88 12.92 -7.09
C ALA A 127 -5.78 11.61 -6.32
N PHE A 128 -4.65 10.94 -6.50
CA PHE A 128 -4.20 9.88 -5.60
C PHE A 128 -3.33 10.47 -4.49
N ILE A 129 -3.35 9.82 -3.33
CA ILE A 129 -2.37 10.06 -2.27
C ILE A 129 -1.31 8.97 -2.37
N ILE A 130 -0.05 9.36 -2.46
CA ILE A 130 1.08 8.42 -2.58
C ILE A 130 1.85 8.44 -1.27
N ASN A 131 2.14 7.27 -0.71
CA ASN A 131 2.96 7.12 0.48
C ASN A 131 4.16 6.22 0.23
N ILE A 132 5.29 6.59 0.82
CA ILE A 132 6.51 5.79 0.89
C ILE A 132 6.37 4.84 2.09
N GLY A 133 6.70 3.57 1.88
CA GLY A 133 6.76 2.53 2.89
C GLY A 133 8.19 2.22 3.29
N ASP A 134 8.34 1.48 4.39
CA ASP A 134 9.61 1.23 5.05
C ASP A 134 10.67 0.60 4.12
N VAL A 135 10.24 -0.29 3.23
CA VAL A 135 11.14 -0.94 2.27
C VAL A 135 11.78 0.08 1.33
N LEU A 136 11.01 1.03 0.81
CA LEU A 136 11.51 2.07 -0.08
C LEU A 136 12.37 3.09 0.68
N GLU A 137 12.08 3.35 1.96
CA GLU A 137 12.99 4.10 2.83
C GLU A 137 14.36 3.42 2.95
N VAL A 138 14.38 2.10 3.17
CA VAL A 138 15.65 1.34 3.24
C VAL A 138 16.39 1.37 1.91
N ILE A 139 15.73 1.09 0.78
CA ILE A 139 16.34 1.11 -0.56
C ILE A 139 16.97 2.46 -0.86
N THR A 140 16.27 3.55 -0.52
CA THR A 140 16.75 4.91 -0.77
C THR A 140 17.77 5.39 0.26
N ASN A 141 18.28 4.50 1.12
CA ASN A 141 19.21 4.80 2.21
C ASN A 141 18.73 5.98 3.08
N GLY A 142 17.43 6.02 3.37
CA GLY A 142 16.79 7.06 4.19
C GLY A 142 16.54 8.40 3.49
N ALA A 143 16.82 8.53 2.20
CA ALA A 143 16.56 9.76 1.45
C ALA A 143 15.07 10.07 1.33
N TYR A 144 14.23 9.04 1.14
CA TYR A 144 12.77 9.13 1.23
C TYR A 144 12.29 8.46 2.51
N ARG A 145 11.41 9.14 3.26
CA ARG A 145 10.94 8.66 4.57
C ARG A 145 9.54 8.08 4.50
N SER A 146 9.36 6.93 5.13
CA SER A 146 8.09 6.34 5.51
C SER A 146 7.49 7.12 6.67
N ILE A 147 6.33 7.73 6.43
CA ILE A 147 5.67 8.60 7.40
C ILE A 147 4.56 7.82 8.12
N THR A 148 4.60 7.85 9.45
CA THR A 148 3.51 7.32 10.28
C THR A 148 2.19 8.03 9.93
N HIS A 149 1.15 7.26 9.65
CA HIS A 149 -0.16 7.77 9.27
C HIS A 149 -1.28 7.02 9.99
N ARG A 150 -2.47 7.61 10.04
CA ARG A 150 -3.68 7.00 10.62
C ARG A 150 -4.92 7.42 9.87
N ALA A 151 -5.95 6.59 9.90
CA ALA A 151 -7.30 6.97 9.52
C ALA A 151 -8.12 7.27 10.79
N THR A 152 -8.80 8.42 10.80
CA THR A 152 -9.71 8.82 11.87
C THR A 152 -11.16 8.62 11.42
N ILE A 153 -12.03 8.38 12.39
CA ILE A 153 -13.47 8.24 12.18
C ILE A 153 -14.18 9.53 12.55
N ASN A 154 -15.41 9.69 12.04
CA ASN A 154 -16.35 10.71 12.50
C ASN A 154 -17.71 10.04 12.81
N SER A 155 -18.61 10.76 13.46
CA SER A 155 -19.93 10.25 13.86
C SER A 155 -21.05 10.49 12.82
N GLU A 156 -20.75 11.19 11.73
CA GLU A 156 -21.75 11.72 10.81
C GLU A 156 -21.85 10.92 9.51
N ARG A 157 -20.71 10.56 8.92
CA ARG A 157 -20.62 9.97 7.58
C ARG A 157 -19.51 8.91 7.51
N GLU A 158 -19.79 7.84 6.78
CA GLU A 158 -18.83 6.80 6.47
C GLU A 158 -17.73 7.31 5.52
N ARG A 159 -16.50 6.83 5.70
CA ARG A 159 -15.37 7.11 4.81
C ARG A 159 -15.01 5.84 4.06
N LEU A 160 -14.85 5.94 2.73
CA LEU A 160 -14.38 4.84 1.89
C LEU A 160 -13.09 5.20 1.18
N SER A 161 -12.16 4.25 1.12
CA SER A 161 -10.90 4.38 0.38
C SER A 161 -10.39 3.03 -0.10
N ILE A 162 -9.62 3.04 -1.18
CA ILE A 162 -8.90 1.88 -1.72
C ILE A 162 -7.41 2.19 -1.64
N ALA A 163 -6.66 1.36 -0.92
CA ALA A 163 -5.21 1.41 -0.88
C ALA A 163 -4.63 0.27 -1.72
N THR A 164 -3.79 0.61 -2.68
CA THR A 164 -3.03 -0.34 -3.49
C THR A 164 -1.58 -0.32 -3.04
N PHE A 165 -1.11 -1.47 -2.57
CA PHE A 165 0.23 -1.65 -2.03
C PHE A 165 1.12 -2.35 -3.06
N TYR A 166 2.30 -1.80 -3.27
CA TYR A 166 3.39 -2.43 -3.99
C TYR A 166 4.39 -2.89 -2.92
N ASN A 167 4.44 -4.21 -2.71
CA ASN A 167 5.24 -4.85 -1.67
C ASN A 167 6.37 -5.70 -2.29
N PRO A 168 7.47 -5.90 -1.55
CA PRO A 168 8.57 -6.76 -1.98
C PRO A 168 8.14 -8.19 -2.28
N LYS A 169 8.92 -8.84 -3.14
CA LYS A 169 8.86 -10.29 -3.31
C LYS A 169 9.22 -10.94 -1.97
N TYR A 170 8.50 -12.01 -1.61
CA TYR A 170 8.68 -12.74 -0.35
C TYR A 170 10.12 -13.24 -0.10
N GLU A 171 10.95 -13.37 -1.14
CA GLU A 171 12.31 -13.94 -1.08
C GLU A 171 13.41 -12.94 -1.47
N GLY A 172 13.11 -11.63 -1.54
CA GLY A 172 14.09 -10.60 -1.88
C GLY A 172 14.98 -10.20 -0.69
N GLN A 173 16.27 -9.96 -0.94
CA GLN A 173 17.13 -9.27 0.04
C GLN A 173 16.82 -7.77 -0.01
N ILE A 174 16.39 -7.22 1.13
CA ILE A 174 16.11 -5.79 1.27
C ILE A 174 17.35 -5.11 1.86
N GLY A 175 17.81 -4.05 1.19
CA GLY A 175 18.94 -3.23 1.62
C GLY A 175 19.03 -1.94 0.81
N PRO A 176 19.90 -1.01 1.21
CA PRO A 176 20.11 0.21 0.44
C PRO A 176 20.67 -0.11 -0.94
N ALA A 177 20.20 0.65 -1.94
CA ALA A 177 20.75 0.60 -3.29
C ALA A 177 22.26 0.91 -3.26
N ARG A 178 23.05 0.13 -4.02
CA ARG A 178 24.51 0.19 -4.00
C ARG A 178 25.02 1.58 -4.39
N SER A 179 24.38 2.22 -5.36
CA SER A 179 24.74 3.58 -5.79
C SER A 179 24.53 4.63 -4.70
N LEU A 180 23.70 4.33 -3.68
CA LEU A 180 23.36 5.25 -2.59
C LEU A 180 24.14 4.97 -1.30
N ILE A 181 25.03 3.98 -1.30
CA ILE A 181 25.91 3.66 -0.16
C ILE A 181 27.21 4.46 -0.32
N SER A 182 27.47 5.36 0.63
CA SER A 182 28.75 6.09 0.69
C SER A 182 29.82 5.29 1.45
N TYR A 183 31.09 5.70 1.31
CA TYR A 183 32.19 5.14 2.11
C TYR A 183 31.97 5.30 3.63
N LEU A 184 31.22 6.31 4.08
CA LEU A 184 30.92 6.49 5.50
C LEU A 184 29.85 5.52 6.01
N ASP A 185 29.00 5.01 5.11
CA ASP A 185 27.95 4.04 5.46
C ASP A 185 28.55 2.64 5.64
N THR A 186 29.59 2.29 4.88
CA THR A 186 30.26 0.98 5.00
C THR A 186 31.05 0.82 6.31
N LEU A 187 31.42 1.90 6.98
CA LEU A 187 32.10 1.89 8.28
C LEU A 187 31.13 1.72 9.47
N ARG A 188 29.82 1.78 9.22
CA ARG A 188 28.76 1.67 10.24
C ARG A 188 28.04 0.32 10.23
N LEU A 189 28.34 -0.53 9.26
CA LEU A 189 27.88 -1.92 9.14
C LEU A 189 28.90 -2.87 9.79
#